data_AF-A0A5A7MWP1-F1
#
_entry.id   AF-A0A5A7MWP1-F1
#
_cell.length_a   1.000
_cell.length_b   1.000
_cell.length_c   1.000
_cell.angle_alpha   90.00
_cell.angle_beta   90.00
_cell.angle_gamma   90.00
#
_symmetry.space_group_name_H-M   'P 1'
#
loop_
_entity.id
_entity.type
_entity.pdbx_description
1 polymer ?
#
loop_
_entity_poly.entity_id
_entity_poly.type
_entity_poly.pdbx_seq_one_letter_code
_entity_poly.pdbx_strand_id
1 'polypeptide(L)'
;MAHSPDTRSPRLALHPDIDEVMIKRLVHGFYDKVRADDRLGPLFDGAISEPWPVHLEKMCDFWSSVMLKTARFKGRPMATHARITGITEPDFDIWLGLFRQTAHQVCPKDIAELFIEKAETIADSFRLGLFYRPNALPVVGGR
;
A
#
# COMPACT_ATOMS: atom_id res chain seq x y z
N MET A 1 23.95 24.25 33.40
CA MET A 1 22.87 24.27 32.38
C MET A 1 23.06 23.06 31.48
N ALA A 2 22.48 21.92 31.85
CA ALA A 2 22.55 20.69 31.06
C ALA A 2 21.28 20.58 30.21
N HIS A 3 21.45 20.34 28.91
CA HIS A 3 20.37 20.14 27.96
C HIS A 3 19.61 18.85 28.29
N SER A 4 18.28 18.94 28.39
CA SER A 4 17.41 17.78 28.53
C SER A 4 17.52 16.85 27.32
N PRO A 5 17.55 15.51 27.49
CA PRO A 5 17.38 14.60 26.39
C PRO A 5 15.91 14.68 25.89
N ASP A 6 15.73 14.88 24.59
CA ASP A 6 14.44 14.77 23.90
C ASP A 6 13.96 13.31 23.99
N THR A 7 13.06 13.04 24.94
CA THR A 7 12.44 11.74 25.15
C THR A 7 11.38 11.47 24.07
N ARG A 8 11.79 11.25 22.82
CA ARG A 8 10.91 10.60 21.85
C ARG A 8 10.86 9.12 22.16
N SER A 9 9.71 8.65 22.64
CA SER A 9 9.41 7.23 22.81
C SER A 9 9.83 6.45 21.56
N PRO A 10 10.54 5.31 21.69
CA PRO A 10 10.83 4.46 20.54
C PRO A 10 9.49 4.04 19.95
N ARG A 11 9.26 4.41 18.69
CA ARG A 11 8.07 4.01 17.95
C ARG A 11 8.16 2.51 17.71
N LEU A 12 7.68 1.69 18.65
CA LEU A 12 7.73 0.23 18.53
C LEU A 12 7.08 -0.21 17.20
N ALA A 13 7.77 -1.13 16.53
CA ALA A 13 7.23 -1.91 15.42
C ALA A 13 5.91 -2.58 15.84
N LEU A 14 5.02 -2.82 14.87
CA LEU A 14 3.72 -3.46 15.15
C LEU A 14 3.87 -4.87 15.74
N HIS A 15 4.99 -5.53 15.46
CA HIS A 15 5.39 -6.81 16.03
C HIS A 15 6.93 -6.88 16.08
N PRO A 16 7.55 -7.42 17.15
CA PRO A 16 9.00 -7.45 17.29
C PRO A 16 9.72 -8.28 16.21
N ASP A 17 9.03 -9.28 15.65
CA ASP A 17 9.62 -10.20 14.67
C ASP A 17 9.44 -9.75 13.21
N ILE A 18 8.87 -8.57 12.96
CA ILE A 18 8.83 -8.01 11.61
C ILE A 18 10.20 -7.40 11.31
N ASP A 19 10.81 -7.82 10.20
CA ASP A 19 12.07 -7.28 9.70
C ASP A 19 12.00 -6.90 8.21
N GLU A 20 13.08 -6.29 7.73
CA GLU A 20 13.20 -5.85 6.33
C GLU A 20 13.24 -7.03 5.34
N VAL A 21 13.74 -8.19 5.77
CA VAL A 21 13.81 -9.40 4.92
C VAL A 21 12.41 -9.92 4.66
N MET A 22 11.56 -9.95 5.69
CA MET A 22 10.16 -10.34 5.60
C MET A 22 9.38 -9.37 4.73
N ILE A 23 9.55 -8.05 4.93
CA ILE A 23 8.94 -7.03 4.08
C ILE A 23 9.35 -7.23 2.62
N LYS A 24 10.63 -7.44 2.35
CA LYS A 24 11.12 -7.67 0.99
C LYS A 24 10.50 -8.92 0.37
N ARG A 25 10.43 -10.04 1.10
CA ARG A 25 9.80 -11.28 0.62
C ARG A 25 8.31 -11.08 0.30
N LEU A 26 7.58 -10.40 1.19
CA LEU A 26 6.17 -10.08 0.98
C LEU A 26 5.96 -9.20 -0.24
N VAL A 27 6.71 -8.09 -0.35
CA VAL A 27 6.58 -7.13 -1.45
C VAL A 27 6.90 -7.80 -2.78
N HIS A 28 8.02 -8.51 -2.89
CA HIS A 28 8.40 -9.17 -4.14
C HIS A 28 7.38 -10.24 -4.53
N GLY A 29 7.01 -11.14 -3.61
CA GLY A 29 6.03 -12.20 -3.89
C GLY A 29 4.64 -11.66 -4.25
N PHE A 30 4.27 -10.52 -3.66
CA PHE A 30 3.02 -9.85 -3.96
C PHE A 30 3.02 -9.27 -5.38
N TYR A 31 4.07 -8.53 -5.74
CA TYR A 31 4.16 -7.92 -7.07
C TYR A 31 4.38 -8.94 -8.19
N ASP A 32 5.01 -10.09 -7.92
CA ASP A 32 5.05 -11.19 -8.88
C ASP A 32 3.64 -11.66 -9.27
N LYS A 33 2.73 -11.75 -8.28
CA LYS A 33 1.32 -12.09 -8.54
C LYS A 33 0.56 -10.96 -9.24
N VAL A 34 0.76 -9.71 -8.82
CA VAL A 34 0.11 -8.54 -9.45
C VAL A 34 0.46 -8.47 -10.93
N ARG A 35 1.73 -8.70 -11.29
CA ARG A 35 2.19 -8.67 -12.69
C ARG A 35 1.66 -9.84 -13.52
N ALA A 36 1.36 -10.96 -12.89
CA ALA A 36 0.79 -12.13 -13.54
C ALA A 36 -0.74 -12.11 -13.63
N ASP A 37 -1.41 -11.17 -12.95
CA ASP A 37 -2.86 -11.04 -12.97
C ASP A 37 -3.34 -10.32 -14.23
N ASP A 38 -4.31 -10.90 -14.94
CA ASP A 38 -4.80 -10.40 -16.23
C ASP A 38 -5.46 -9.00 -16.14
N ARG A 39 -5.98 -8.63 -14.96
CA ARG A 39 -6.62 -7.33 -14.74
C ARG A 39 -5.63 -6.31 -14.21
N LEU A 40 -4.86 -6.67 -13.18
CA LEU A 40 -3.94 -5.75 -12.52
C LEU A 40 -2.64 -5.57 -13.28
N GLY A 41 -2.09 -6.62 -13.90
CA GLY A 41 -0.82 -6.56 -14.64
C GLY A 41 -0.77 -5.40 -15.62
N PRO A 42 -1.72 -5.30 -16.57
CA PRO A 42 -1.77 -4.18 -17.52
C PRO A 42 -1.97 -2.80 -16.87
N LEU A 43 -2.71 -2.70 -15.76
CA LEU A 43 -2.88 -1.43 -15.03
C LEU A 43 -1.56 -0.96 -14.41
N PHE A 44 -0.81 -1.89 -13.80
CA PHE A 44 0.49 -1.57 -13.19
C PHE A 44 1.56 -1.28 -14.25
N ASP A 45 1.64 -2.08 -15.32
CA ASP A 45 2.58 -1.83 -16.42
C ASP A 45 2.30 -0.49 -17.13
N GLY A 46 1.04 -0.09 -17.25
CA GLY A 46 0.67 1.22 -17.80
C GLY A 46 0.95 2.40 -16.84
N ALA A 47 0.93 2.16 -15.54
CA ALA A 47 1.11 3.21 -14.51
C ALA A 47 2.58 3.39 -14.07
N ILE A 48 3.40 2.35 -14.18
CA ILE A 48 4.80 2.35 -13.73
C ILE A 48 5.72 2.54 -14.94
N SER A 49 6.30 3.74 -15.05
CA SER A 49 7.24 4.08 -16.12
C SER A 49 8.71 3.79 -15.78
N GLU A 50 9.00 3.45 -14.52
CA GLU A 50 10.35 3.16 -14.05
C GLU A 50 10.66 1.65 -14.07
N PRO A 51 11.94 1.25 -14.06
CA PRO A 51 12.29 -0.16 -13.98
C PRO A 51 11.70 -0.83 -12.74
N TRP A 52 11.13 -2.03 -12.93
CA TRP A 52 10.50 -2.81 -11.86
C TRP A 52 11.37 -2.95 -10.59
N PRO A 53 12.69 -3.22 -10.64
CA PRO A 53 13.50 -3.27 -9.43
C PRO A 53 13.48 -1.98 -8.61
N VAL A 54 13.49 -0.81 -9.27
CA VAL A 54 13.42 0.51 -8.60
C VAL A 54 12.05 0.71 -7.96
N HIS A 55 10.99 0.29 -8.64
CA HIS A 55 9.64 0.35 -8.07
C HIS A 55 9.51 -0.54 -6.82
N LEU A 56 10.04 -1.77 -6.86
CA LEU A 56 9.97 -2.71 -5.74
C LEU A 56 10.75 -2.21 -4.52
N GLU A 57 11.88 -1.53 -4.71
CA GLU A 57 12.61 -0.88 -3.61
C GLU A 57 11.76 0.20 -2.93
N LYS A 58 11.08 1.05 -3.71
CA LYS A 58 10.15 2.06 -3.16
C LYS A 58 8.99 1.42 -2.38
N MET A 59 8.51 0.26 -2.83
CA MET A 59 7.45 -0.47 -2.13
C MET A 59 7.95 -1.14 -0.84
N CYS A 60 9.20 -1.61 -0.82
CA CYS A 60 9.84 -2.05 0.43
C CYS A 60 9.96 -0.88 1.43
N ASP A 61 10.37 0.30 0.96
CA ASP A 61 10.42 1.50 1.81
C ASP A 61 9.05 1.94 2.29
N PHE A 62 8.02 1.81 1.45
CA PHE A 62 6.63 2.07 1.83
C PHE A 62 6.20 1.18 2.99
N TRP A 63 6.34 -0.14 2.83
CA TRP A 63 5.94 -1.10 3.85
C TRP A 63 6.80 -1.04 5.12
N SER A 64 8.09 -0.71 5.00
CA SER A 64 8.93 -0.43 6.17
C SER A 64 8.48 0.82 6.92
N SER A 65 8.10 1.90 6.21
CA SER A 65 7.49 3.06 6.85
C SER A 65 6.18 2.72 7.56
N VAL A 66 5.36 1.83 6.99
CA VAL A 66 4.06 1.43 7.57
C VAL A 66 4.25 0.55 8.81
N MET A 67 5.05 -0.51 8.71
CA MET A 67 5.12 -1.54 9.75
C MET A 67 6.18 -1.25 10.81
N LEU A 68 7.30 -0.68 10.39
CA LEU A 68 8.49 -0.44 11.22
C LEU A 68 8.70 1.04 11.55
N LYS A 69 7.87 1.93 11.00
CA LYS A 69 7.89 3.39 11.28
C LYS A 69 9.25 4.05 10.96
N THR A 70 9.98 3.50 9.99
CA THR A 70 11.32 3.95 9.60
C THR A 70 11.34 5.29 8.86
N ALA A 71 10.18 5.75 8.37
CA ALA A 71 10.01 6.99 7.61
C ALA A 71 10.85 7.07 6.32
N ARG A 72 11.26 5.93 5.73
CA ARG A 72 12.03 5.91 4.47
C ARG A 72 11.21 6.32 3.26
N PHE A 73 9.95 5.90 3.20
CA PHE A 73 9.06 6.32 2.13
C PHE A 73 8.67 7.80 2.23
N LYS A 74 8.92 8.56 1.15
CA LYS A 74 8.61 10.00 1.04
C LYS A 74 7.54 10.34 -0.02
N GLY A 75 6.89 9.32 -0.59
CA GLY A 75 5.90 9.51 -1.65
C GLY A 75 4.55 10.03 -1.16
N ARG A 76 3.66 10.31 -2.12
CA ARG A 76 2.27 10.74 -1.87
C ARG A 76 1.30 9.74 -2.50
N PRO A 77 1.03 8.59 -1.84
CA PRO A 77 0.36 7.46 -2.47
C PRO A 77 -0.99 7.81 -3.08
N MET A 78 -1.86 8.51 -2.34
CA MET A 78 -3.17 8.93 -2.83
C MET A 78 -3.10 9.73 -4.14
N ALA A 79 -2.19 10.71 -4.20
CA ALA A 79 -2.05 11.55 -5.39
C ALA A 79 -1.55 10.77 -6.61
N THR A 80 -0.71 9.75 -6.40
CA THR A 80 -0.29 8.83 -7.46
C THR A 80 -1.47 8.01 -7.97
N HIS A 81 -2.25 7.38 -7.09
CA HIS A 81 -3.38 6.53 -7.48
C HIS A 81 -4.50 7.34 -8.17
N ALA A 82 -4.73 8.59 -7.75
CA ALA A 82 -5.71 9.49 -8.38
C ALA A 82 -5.38 9.89 -9.82
N ARG A 83 -4.13 9.68 -10.26
CA ARG A 83 -3.70 9.93 -11.65
C ARG A 83 -3.77 8.69 -12.53
N ILE A 84 -3.97 7.50 -11.94
CA ILE A 84 -4.09 6.25 -12.71
C ILE A 84 -5.45 6.25 -13.38
N THR A 85 -5.44 6.09 -14.70
CA THR A 85 -6.67 5.95 -15.49
C THR A 85 -7.08 4.48 -15.55
N GLY A 86 -8.38 4.21 -15.49
CA GLY A 86 -8.91 2.84 -15.61
C GLY A 86 -8.92 2.00 -14.33
N ILE A 87 -8.44 2.55 -13.21
CA ILE A 87 -8.63 1.94 -11.87
C ILE A 87 -10.11 2.03 -11.45
N THR A 88 -10.62 0.95 -10.87
CA THR A 88 -12.01 0.80 -10.43
C THR A 88 -12.08 0.25 -9.01
N GLU A 89 -13.22 0.39 -8.33
CA GLU A 89 -13.40 -0.14 -6.96
C GLU A 89 -13.13 -1.65 -6.84
N PRO A 90 -13.59 -2.52 -7.78
CA PRO A 90 -13.30 -3.96 -7.72
C PRO A 90 -11.81 -4.32 -7.85
N ASP A 91 -10.99 -3.47 -8.46
CA ASP A 91 -9.55 -3.75 -8.60
C ASP A 91 -8.86 -3.85 -7.24
N PHE A 92 -9.37 -3.14 -6.24
CA PHE A 92 -8.88 -3.22 -4.87
C PHE A 92 -9.19 -4.58 -4.22
N ASP A 93 -10.29 -5.24 -4.59
CA ASP A 93 -10.60 -6.58 -4.05
C ASP A 93 -9.65 -7.64 -4.62
N ILE A 94 -9.32 -7.54 -5.91
CA ILE A 94 -8.31 -8.40 -6.54
C ILE A 94 -6.95 -8.17 -5.87
N TRP A 95 -6.55 -6.89 -5.74
CA TRP A 95 -5.27 -6.50 -5.13
C TRP A 95 -5.16 -7.01 -3.69
N LEU A 96 -6.21 -6.83 -2.87
CA LEU A 96 -6.26 -7.33 -1.49
C LEU A 96 -6.26 -8.87 -1.44
N GLY A 97 -6.94 -9.54 -2.38
CA GLY A 97 -6.92 -10.99 -2.50
C GLY A 97 -5.52 -11.54 -2.73
N LEU A 98 -4.79 -10.99 -3.69
CA LEU A 98 -3.39 -11.35 -3.98
C LEU A 98 -2.48 -11.03 -2.79
N PHE A 99 -2.71 -9.90 -2.11
CA PHE A 99 -1.93 -9.50 -0.94
C PHE A 99 -2.13 -10.47 0.23
N ARG A 100 -3.37 -10.81 0.58
CA ARG A 100 -3.69 -11.80 1.63
C ARG A 100 -3.07 -13.15 1.33
N GLN A 101 -3.21 -13.63 0.08
CA GLN A 101 -2.61 -14.89 -0.34
C GLN A 101 -1.09 -14.88 -0.11
N THR A 102 -0.42 -13.79 -0.49
CA THR A 102 1.04 -13.67 -0.33
C THR A 102 1.42 -13.59 1.15
N ALA A 103 0.72 -12.78 1.94
CA ALA A 103 0.98 -12.63 3.37
C ALA A 103 0.92 -13.95 4.12
N HIS A 104 -0.11 -14.78 3.87
CA HIS A 104 -0.20 -16.11 4.47
C HIS A 104 0.86 -17.10 3.96
N GLN A 105 1.43 -16.89 2.77
CA GLN A 105 2.50 -17.74 2.22
C GLN A 105 3.87 -17.40 2.80
N VAL A 106 4.13 -16.13 3.12
CA VAL A 106 5.48 -15.66 3.48
C VAL A 106 5.66 -15.35 4.97
N CYS A 107 4.58 -15.05 5.70
CA CYS A 107 4.62 -14.63 7.09
C CYS A 107 3.98 -15.68 8.02
N PRO A 108 4.43 -15.76 9.29
CA PRO A 108 3.64 -16.37 10.36
C PRO A 108 2.23 -15.78 10.42
N LYS A 109 1.26 -16.58 10.86
CA LYS A 109 -0.17 -16.21 10.78
C LYS A 109 -0.48 -14.87 11.45
N ASP A 110 -0.05 -14.69 12.68
CA ASP A 110 -0.23 -13.46 13.46
C ASP A 110 0.37 -12.23 12.77
N ILE A 111 1.56 -12.35 12.19
CA ILE A 111 2.19 -11.27 11.41
C ILE A 111 1.46 -11.02 10.09
N ALA A 112 0.99 -12.08 9.41
CA ALA A 112 0.22 -11.95 8.18
C ALA A 112 -1.04 -11.11 8.40
N GLU A 113 -1.79 -11.37 9.48
CA GLU A 113 -2.99 -10.58 9.82
C GLU A 113 -2.68 -9.10 10.02
N LEU A 114 -1.53 -8.76 10.64
CA LEU A 114 -1.12 -7.36 10.82
C LEU A 114 -0.85 -6.64 9.49
N PHE A 115 -0.19 -7.31 8.54
CA PHE A 115 0.03 -6.76 7.21
C PHE A 115 -1.30 -6.59 6.46
N ILE A 116 -2.19 -7.57 6.56
CA ILE A 116 -3.49 -7.57 5.90
C ILE A 116 -4.36 -6.43 6.43
N GLU A 117 -4.48 -6.26 7.75
CA GLU A 117 -5.25 -5.18 8.36
C GLU A 117 -4.78 -3.79 7.87
N LYS A 118 -3.46 -3.59 7.74
CA LYS A 118 -2.90 -2.34 7.19
C LYS A 118 -3.19 -2.18 5.72
N ALA A 119 -3.07 -3.25 4.93
CA ALA A 119 -3.40 -3.25 3.51
C ALA A 119 -4.87 -2.84 3.28
N GLU A 120 -5.80 -3.41 4.05
CA GLU A 120 -7.23 -3.13 4.00
C GLU A 120 -7.52 -1.67 4.37
N THR A 121 -6.95 -1.19 5.47
CA THR A 121 -7.11 0.22 5.90
C THR A 121 -6.62 1.20 4.82
N ILE A 122 -5.51 0.90 4.16
CA ILE A 122 -4.96 1.72 3.07
C ILE A 122 -5.88 1.67 1.85
N ALA A 123 -6.35 0.47 1.46
CA ALA A 123 -7.25 0.28 0.34
C ALA A 123 -8.57 1.04 0.55
N ASP A 124 -9.16 0.98 1.74
CA ASP A 124 -10.39 1.70 2.07
C ASP A 124 -10.19 3.21 2.02
N SER A 125 -9.03 3.69 2.49
CA SER A 125 -8.67 5.10 2.36
C SER A 125 -8.61 5.52 0.89
N PHE A 126 -7.98 4.71 0.02
CA PHE A 126 -7.91 4.97 -1.42
C PHE A 126 -9.29 4.91 -2.09
N ARG A 127 -10.12 3.92 -1.78
CA ARG A 127 -11.50 3.85 -2.29
C ARG A 127 -12.28 5.12 -1.97
N LEU A 128 -12.23 5.55 -0.71
CA LEU A 128 -12.87 6.78 -0.28
C LEU A 128 -12.32 8.00 -1.04
N GLY A 129 -11.00 8.13 -1.16
CA GLY A 129 -10.38 9.27 -1.86
C GLY A 129 -10.66 9.32 -3.36
N LEU A 130 -10.73 8.16 -4.02
CA LEU A 130 -10.87 8.08 -5.47
C LEU A 130 -12.32 8.18 -5.93
N PHE A 131 -13.23 7.45 -5.28
CA PHE A 131 -14.57 7.20 -5.79
C PHE A 131 -15.67 7.91 -5.02
N TYR A 132 -15.43 8.29 -3.75
CA TYR A 132 -16.43 9.06 -3.02
C TYR A 132 -16.49 10.50 -3.55
N ARG A 133 -17.71 10.93 -3.89
CA ARG A 133 -18.03 12.31 -4.32
C ARG A 133 -19.18 12.81 -3.45
N PRO A 134 -18.90 13.51 -2.34
CA PRO A 134 -19.97 14.13 -1.59
C PRO A 134 -20.55 15.26 -2.44
N ASN A 135 -21.83 15.15 -2.80
CA ASN A 135 -22.65 16.19 -3.44
C ASN A 135 -22.52 16.37 -4.97
N ALA A 136 -22.67 15.30 -5.75
CA ALA A 136 -23.12 15.43 -7.14
C ALA A 136 -24.61 15.84 -7.15
N LEU A 137 -24.90 17.13 -6.98
CA LEU A 137 -26.24 17.67 -7.16
C LEU A 137 -26.70 17.39 -8.61
N PRO A 138 -27.97 17.00 -8.84
CA PRO A 138 -28.48 16.88 -10.18
C PRO A 138 -28.38 18.24 -10.87
N VAL A 139 -27.70 18.29 -12.01
CA VAL A 139 -27.80 19.44 -12.93
C VAL A 139 -29.24 19.47 -13.42
N VAL A 140 -30.09 20.23 -12.74
CA VAL A 140 -31.42 20.57 -13.25
C VAL A 140 -31.19 21.51 -14.42
N GLY A 141 -31.16 20.96 -15.63
CA GLY A 141 -31.15 21.73 -16.86
C GLY A 141 -32.44 22.54 -16.98
N GLY A 142 -32.35 23.85 -16.71
CA GLY A 142 -33.37 24.83 -17.05
C GLY A 142 -33.22 25.27 -18.50
N ARG A 143 -34.32 25.20 -19.24
CA ARG A 143 -34.45 25.65 -20.63
C ARG A 143 -34.37 27.17 -20.75
#